data_AF-A0A936CYK1-F1
#
_entry.id   AF-A0A936CYK1-F1
#
_cell.length_a   1.000
_cell.length_b   1.000
_cell.length_c   1.000
_cell.angle_alpha   90.00
_cell.angle_beta   90.00
_cell.angle_gamma   90.00
#
_symmetry.space_group_name_H-M   'P 1'
#
loop_
_entity.id
_entity.type
_entity.pdbx_description
1 polymer ?
#
loop_
_entity_poly.entity_id
_entity_poly.type
_entity_poly.pdbx_seq_one_letter_code
_entity_poly.pdbx_strand_id
1 'polypeptide(L)'
;MRSCFLILGLAFSALTAAGGALAAAPWQVVLTDGTRLEGVLVRTEPASYLLQTDSVLYELTDDDIDPRTFSGRPAREAEPARPVYDLRHFDEIHADGSVTSWWVRHNVNDSNRVITEYRVGLGPWERTVIDQRAWRDGYGNPLTPVFDPPRERWAALDEESVSVTMKLPVPVAPGEAWTIVGRETSLGTEQLDGRFFYVRSGNYADDNLVWRKVRLPLGARIESATPTPTARFEQDGFQYVIWRRLYTKLEEYPLRIVYSMP
;
A
#
# COMPACT_ATOMS: atom_id res chain seq x y z
N MET A 1 24.21 7.76 38.72
CA MET A 1 24.19 6.69 37.70
C MET A 1 23.06 7.00 36.73
N ARG A 2 23.39 7.71 35.65
CA ARG A 2 22.50 8.04 34.54
C ARG A 2 23.02 7.24 33.35
N SER A 3 22.30 6.22 32.94
CA SER A 3 22.65 5.42 31.77
C SER A 3 22.05 6.09 30.54
N CYS A 4 22.91 6.73 29.76
CA CYS A 4 22.64 7.16 28.40
C CYS A 4 22.34 5.93 27.53
N PHE A 5 21.16 5.85 26.93
CA PHE A 5 20.95 5.02 25.76
C PHE A 5 21.28 5.84 24.53
N LEU A 6 22.47 5.58 23.98
CA LEU A 6 22.83 5.96 22.62
C LEU A 6 21.93 5.18 21.66
N ILE A 7 20.99 5.88 21.03
CA ILE A 7 20.37 5.41 19.79
C ILE A 7 21.45 5.57 18.73
N LEU A 8 22.01 4.44 18.28
CA LEU A 8 22.95 4.40 17.17
C LEU A 8 22.29 5.05 15.95
N GLY A 9 22.99 6.06 15.41
CA GLY A 9 22.57 6.81 14.24
C GLY A 9 22.39 5.91 13.03
N LEU A 10 21.21 5.98 12.44
CA LEU A 10 21.01 5.63 11.04
C LEU A 10 21.52 6.80 10.20
N ALA A 11 22.53 6.50 9.39
CA ALA A 11 23.08 7.42 8.42
C ALA A 11 21.95 7.98 7.55
N PHE A 12 21.91 9.31 7.47
CA PHE A 12 21.02 10.06 6.60
C PHE A 12 21.47 9.83 5.15
N SER A 13 21.05 8.72 4.57
CA SER A 13 21.15 8.52 3.12
C SER A 13 20.09 9.40 2.48
N ALA A 14 20.50 10.52 1.90
CA ALA A 14 19.77 11.14 0.82
C ALA A 14 19.68 10.09 -0.31
N LEU A 15 18.64 9.25 -0.28
CA LEU A 15 18.35 8.35 -1.38
C LEU A 15 17.93 9.20 -2.56
N THR A 16 18.89 9.44 -3.47
CA THR A 16 18.60 9.45 -4.90
C THR A 16 17.83 8.17 -5.21
N ALA A 17 16.52 8.28 -5.39
CA ALA A 17 15.66 7.20 -5.84
C ALA A 17 16.05 6.85 -7.28
N ALA A 18 17.02 5.94 -7.41
CA ALA A 18 17.37 5.25 -8.64
C ALA A 18 17.60 3.78 -8.29
N GLY A 19 16.54 3.12 -7.80
CA GLY A 19 16.46 1.68 -7.64
C GLY A 19 15.58 1.12 -8.75
N GLY A 20 16.21 0.80 -9.89
CA GLY A 20 15.52 0.25 -11.05
C GLY A 20 15.10 -1.20 -10.83
N ALA A 21 13.82 -1.41 -10.56
CA ALA A 21 13.13 -2.43 -11.33
C ALA A 21 13.12 -1.91 -12.79
N LEU A 22 13.39 -2.76 -13.78
CA LEU A 22 13.09 -2.42 -15.18
C LEU A 22 11.57 -2.27 -15.30
N ALA A 23 11.06 -1.11 -14.89
CA ALA A 23 9.70 -0.72 -15.16
C ALA A 23 9.57 -0.77 -16.68
N ALA A 24 8.63 -1.59 -17.17
CA ALA A 24 8.30 -1.59 -18.58
C ALA A 24 8.09 -0.15 -19.03
N ALA A 25 8.57 0.20 -20.22
CA ALA A 25 8.42 1.56 -20.74
C ALA A 25 6.96 2.03 -20.59
N PRO A 26 6.75 3.30 -20.16
CA PRO A 26 5.41 3.81 -19.94
C PRO A 26 4.59 3.70 -21.22
N TRP A 27 3.30 3.40 -21.05
CA TRP A 27 2.34 3.35 -22.14
C TRP A 27 2.06 4.75 -22.66
N GLN A 28 1.95 4.87 -23.98
CA GLN A 28 1.41 6.05 -24.65
C GLN A 28 -0.05 5.77 -24.98
N VAL A 29 -0.96 6.18 -24.09
CA VAL A 29 -2.40 5.94 -24.21
C VAL A 29 -3.04 7.10 -24.96
N VAL A 30 -3.75 6.78 -26.04
CA VAL A 30 -4.58 7.73 -26.78
C VAL A 30 -6.03 7.48 -26.39
N LEU A 31 -6.70 8.50 -25.87
CA LEU A 31 -8.13 8.44 -25.55
C LEU A 31 -8.97 8.71 -26.80
N THR A 32 -10.24 8.32 -26.79
CA THR A 32 -11.16 8.48 -27.93
C THR A 32 -11.44 9.93 -28.31
N ASP A 33 -11.27 10.87 -27.37
CA ASP A 33 -11.33 12.32 -27.64
C ASP A 33 -10.05 12.89 -28.29
N GLY A 34 -9.03 12.04 -28.49
CA GLY A 34 -7.73 12.40 -29.06
C GLY A 34 -6.67 12.83 -28.03
N THR A 35 -7.02 12.91 -26.74
CA THR A 35 -6.08 13.20 -25.65
C THR A 35 -5.01 12.12 -25.57
N ARG A 36 -3.77 12.53 -25.28
CA ARG A 36 -2.63 11.61 -25.12
C ARG A 36 -2.12 11.67 -23.69
N LEU A 37 -1.99 10.50 -23.08
CA LEU A 37 -1.52 10.32 -21.72
C LEU A 37 -0.36 9.33 -21.70
N GLU A 38 0.60 9.58 -20.82
CA GLU A 38 1.74 8.70 -20.59
C GLU A 38 1.68 8.15 -19.17
N GLY A 39 1.88 6.83 -19.00
CA GLY A 39 1.85 6.22 -17.68
C GLY A 39 1.88 4.71 -17.64
N VAL A 40 1.63 4.15 -16.46
CA VAL A 40 1.47 2.71 -16.26
C VAL A 40 0.02 2.34 -16.54
N LEU A 41 -0.22 1.60 -17.61
CA LEU A 41 -1.53 1.04 -17.96
C LEU A 41 -1.61 -0.40 -17.48
N VAL A 42 -2.64 -0.71 -16.69
CA VAL A 42 -2.95 -2.07 -16.22
C VAL A 42 -4.41 -2.38 -16.49
N ARG A 43 -4.69 -3.53 -17.09
CA ARG A 43 -6.04 -4.05 -17.28
C ARG A 43 -6.48 -4.77 -16.00
N THR A 44 -7.54 -4.30 -15.36
CA THR A 44 -8.02 -4.88 -14.09
C THR A 44 -9.09 -5.94 -14.30
N GLU A 45 -9.93 -5.76 -15.31
CA GLU A 45 -11.01 -6.68 -15.70
C GLU A 45 -11.17 -6.67 -17.23
N PRO A 46 -11.95 -7.59 -17.82
CA PRO A 46 -12.36 -7.45 -19.21
C PRO A 46 -12.95 -6.07 -19.46
N ALA A 47 -12.37 -5.34 -20.42
CA ALA A 47 -12.74 -3.97 -20.82
C ALA A 47 -12.55 -2.86 -19.76
N SER A 48 -11.80 -3.09 -18.66
CA SER A 48 -11.50 -2.08 -17.66
C SER A 48 -9.99 -1.94 -17.41
N TYR A 49 -9.52 -0.70 -17.32
CA TYR A 49 -8.12 -0.35 -17.15
C TYR A 49 -7.92 0.71 -16.07
N LEU A 50 -6.77 0.64 -15.42
CA LEU A 50 -6.19 1.71 -14.64
C LEU A 50 -5.03 2.31 -15.44
N LEU A 51 -5.02 3.63 -15.60
CA LEU A 51 -3.88 4.37 -16.14
C LEU A 51 -3.33 5.29 -15.06
N GLN A 52 -2.14 4.97 -14.54
CA GLN A 52 -1.42 5.80 -13.59
C GLN A 52 -0.40 6.67 -14.29
N THR A 53 -0.64 7.97 -14.34
CA THR A 53 0.36 8.98 -14.71
C THR A 53 1.15 9.42 -13.48
N ASP A 54 2.05 10.38 -13.64
CA ASP A 54 2.81 10.96 -12.52
C ASP A 54 1.92 11.66 -11.47
N SER A 55 0.71 12.09 -11.85
CA SER A 55 -0.14 12.95 -11.03
C SER A 55 -1.57 12.44 -10.86
N VAL A 56 -2.06 11.58 -11.75
CA VAL A 56 -3.46 11.16 -11.79
C VAL A 56 -3.57 9.67 -12.06
N LEU A 57 -4.50 9.02 -11.38
CA LEU A 57 -4.95 7.67 -11.69
C LEU A 57 -6.31 7.75 -12.39
N TYR A 58 -6.38 7.31 -13.64
CA TYR A 58 -7.60 7.22 -14.42
C TYR A 58 -8.18 5.80 -14.35
N GLU A 59 -9.50 5.71 -14.22
CA GLU A 59 -10.27 4.50 -14.52
C GLU A 59 -10.81 4.66 -15.93
N LEU A 60 -10.43 3.75 -16.82
CA LEU A 60 -10.78 3.78 -18.24
C LEU A 60 -11.46 2.47 -18.61
N THR A 61 -12.37 2.55 -19.57
CA THR A 61 -12.97 1.41 -20.24
C THR A 61 -12.39 1.22 -21.65
N ASP A 62 -12.71 0.12 -22.32
CA ASP A 62 -12.36 -0.05 -23.75
C ASP A 62 -12.92 1.10 -24.61
N ASP A 63 -14.08 1.68 -24.24
CA ASP A 63 -14.72 2.78 -24.98
C ASP A 63 -14.00 4.13 -24.79
N ASP A 64 -13.18 4.27 -23.74
CA ASP A 64 -12.40 5.48 -23.48
C ASP A 64 -11.06 5.48 -24.23
N ILE A 65 -10.57 4.29 -24.63
CA ILE A 65 -9.24 4.12 -25.23
C ILE A 65 -9.36 3.96 -26.75
N ASP A 66 -8.67 4.83 -27.50
CA ASP A 66 -8.57 4.71 -28.95
C ASP A 66 -7.78 3.44 -29.32
N PRO A 67 -8.29 2.59 -30.24
CA PRO A 67 -7.62 1.35 -30.66
C PRO A 67 -6.17 1.55 -31.16
N ARG A 68 -5.81 2.75 -31.63
CA ARG A 68 -4.44 3.10 -32.04
C ARG A 68 -3.44 2.99 -30.89
N THR A 69 -3.88 3.13 -29.64
CA THR A 69 -3.07 2.86 -28.44
C THR A 69 -2.37 1.50 -28.53
N PHE A 70 -3.05 0.49 -29.07
CA PHE A 70 -2.57 -0.88 -29.10
C PHE A 70 -1.88 -1.30 -30.40
N SER A 71 -1.68 -0.35 -31.33
CA SER A 71 -1.11 -0.63 -32.67
C SER A 71 0.34 -1.11 -32.63
N GLY A 72 1.14 -0.63 -31.67
CA GLY A 72 2.53 -1.04 -31.45
C GLY A 72 2.74 -1.96 -30.24
N ARG A 73 1.73 -2.08 -29.38
CA ARG A 73 1.77 -2.86 -28.14
C ARG A 73 0.39 -3.44 -27.84
N PRO A 74 0.16 -4.76 -27.97
CA PRO A 74 -1.17 -5.34 -27.83
C PRO A 74 -1.71 -5.22 -26.40
N ALA A 75 -3.03 -5.04 -26.24
CA ALA A 75 -3.69 -4.83 -24.95
C ALA A 75 -3.41 -5.94 -23.91
N ARG A 76 -3.16 -7.17 -24.34
CA ARG A 76 -2.76 -8.29 -23.46
C ARG A 76 -1.48 -8.02 -22.66
N GLU A 77 -0.63 -7.10 -23.11
CA GLU A 77 0.56 -6.71 -22.35
C GLU A 77 0.26 -5.75 -21.19
N ALA A 78 -0.96 -5.19 -21.13
CA ALA A 78 -1.45 -4.46 -19.98
C ALA A 78 -2.07 -5.40 -18.93
N GLU A 79 -2.26 -6.69 -19.24
CA GLU A 79 -2.78 -7.66 -18.28
C GLU A 79 -1.73 -7.96 -17.22
N PRO A 80 -2.04 -7.78 -15.92
CA PRO A 80 -1.11 -8.06 -14.85
C PRO A 80 -0.93 -9.57 -14.72
N ALA A 81 0.26 -10.00 -14.29
CA ALA A 81 0.55 -11.42 -14.10
C ALA A 81 -0.30 -12.09 -13.01
N ARG A 82 -0.92 -11.28 -12.14
CA ARG A 82 -1.84 -11.66 -11.06
C ARG A 82 -2.93 -10.59 -10.92
N PRO A 83 -4.09 -10.91 -10.35
CA PRO A 83 -5.10 -9.90 -10.05
C PRO A 83 -4.53 -8.74 -9.22
N VAL A 84 -4.90 -7.50 -9.56
CA VAL A 84 -4.59 -6.32 -8.75
C VAL A 84 -5.50 -6.33 -7.53
N TYR A 85 -4.92 -6.27 -6.33
CA TYR A 85 -5.69 -6.26 -5.10
C TYR A 85 -6.13 -4.84 -4.72
N ASP A 86 -7.36 -4.67 -4.22
CA ASP A 86 -7.81 -3.42 -3.59
C ASP A 86 -7.49 -3.44 -2.10
N LEU A 87 -6.58 -2.55 -1.71
CA LEU A 87 -6.14 -2.38 -0.33
C LEU A 87 -6.50 -0.97 0.15
N ARG A 88 -7.32 -0.90 1.20
CA ARG A 88 -7.79 0.37 1.77
C ARG A 88 -7.23 0.57 3.15
N HIS A 89 -6.55 1.70 3.35
CA HIS A 89 -5.97 2.13 4.61
C HIS A 89 -6.65 3.38 5.14
N PHE A 90 -6.84 3.39 6.45
CA PHE A 90 -7.01 4.59 7.24
C PHE A 90 -5.88 4.66 8.26
N ASP A 91 -5.06 5.70 8.21
CA ASP A 91 -3.99 5.94 9.16
C ASP A 91 -4.33 7.17 10.00
N GLU A 92 -4.36 6.99 11.31
CA GLU A 92 -4.55 8.06 12.29
C GLU A 92 -3.22 8.32 12.97
N ILE A 93 -2.65 9.50 12.71
CA ILE A 93 -1.44 9.97 13.35
C ILE A 93 -1.82 10.66 14.66
N HIS A 94 -1.17 10.23 15.74
CA HIS A 94 -1.36 10.75 17.09
C HIS A 94 -0.34 11.83 17.41
N ALA A 95 -0.66 12.67 18.40
CA ALA A 95 0.21 13.78 18.81
C ALA A 95 1.57 13.31 19.37
N ASP A 96 1.65 12.08 19.87
CA ASP A 96 2.88 11.44 20.36
C ASP A 96 3.74 10.83 19.23
N GLY A 97 3.31 10.96 17.97
CA GLY A 97 3.99 10.42 16.80
C GLY A 97 3.75 8.93 16.54
N SER A 98 2.90 8.29 17.34
CA SER A 98 2.37 6.97 17.00
C SER A 98 1.34 7.07 15.88
N VAL A 99 1.16 5.98 15.14
CA VAL A 99 0.17 5.87 14.08
C VAL A 99 -0.64 4.62 14.30
N THR A 100 -1.96 4.77 14.38
CA THR A 100 -2.88 3.63 14.26
C THR A 100 -3.31 3.47 12.83
N SER A 101 -2.97 2.34 12.20
CA SER A 101 -3.42 1.99 10.86
C SER A 101 -4.51 0.94 10.94
N TRP A 102 -5.62 1.20 10.27
CA TRP A 102 -6.62 0.20 9.93
C TRP A 102 -6.54 -0.07 8.44
N TRP A 103 -6.60 -1.34 8.07
CA TRP A 103 -6.53 -1.71 6.67
C TRP A 103 -7.51 -2.82 6.35
N VAL A 104 -8.01 -2.80 5.12
CA VAL A 104 -8.93 -3.80 4.57
C VAL A 104 -8.39 -4.24 3.22
N ARG A 105 -8.13 -5.54 3.07
CA ARG A 105 -7.82 -6.16 1.78
C ARG A 105 -9.07 -6.87 1.27
N HIS A 106 -9.47 -6.54 0.04
CA HIS A 106 -10.53 -7.25 -0.67
C HIS A 106 -9.91 -8.37 -1.49
N ASN A 107 -10.53 -9.55 -1.42
CA ASN A 107 -10.08 -10.75 -2.12
C ASN A 107 -11.29 -11.41 -2.78
N VAL A 108 -11.02 -12.18 -3.83
CA VAL A 108 -11.98 -13.08 -4.46
C VAL A 108 -11.32 -14.45 -4.51
N ASN A 109 -12.07 -15.51 -4.19
CA ASN A 109 -11.59 -16.87 -4.42
C ASN A 109 -11.71 -17.21 -5.91
N ASP A 110 -10.66 -16.93 -6.68
CA ASP A 110 -10.57 -17.25 -8.11
C ASP A 110 -10.26 -18.73 -8.39
N SER A 111 -10.04 -19.52 -7.34
CA SER A 111 -9.74 -20.94 -7.46
C SER A 111 -11.01 -21.78 -7.62
N ASN A 112 -10.85 -23.01 -8.10
CA ASN A 112 -11.93 -24.00 -8.14
C ASN A 112 -12.10 -24.80 -6.84
N ARG A 113 -11.52 -24.32 -5.73
CA ARG A 113 -11.55 -25.00 -4.43
C ARG A 113 -12.05 -24.06 -3.34
N VAL A 114 -12.59 -24.65 -2.27
CA VAL A 114 -12.88 -23.89 -1.05
C VAL A 114 -11.57 -23.47 -0.40
N ILE A 115 -11.46 -22.19 -0.02
CA ILE A 115 -10.33 -21.67 0.75
C ILE A 115 -10.67 -21.75 2.23
N THR A 116 -9.78 -22.34 3.01
CA THR A 116 -9.91 -22.46 4.48
C THR A 116 -8.78 -21.76 5.23
N GLU A 117 -7.79 -21.22 4.51
CA GLU A 117 -6.63 -20.55 5.07
C GLU A 117 -6.19 -19.39 4.18
N TYR A 118 -5.71 -18.32 4.81
CA TYR A 118 -5.09 -17.20 4.15
C TYR A 118 -3.59 -17.23 4.39
N ARG A 119 -2.81 -17.02 3.32
CA ARG A 119 -1.35 -17.02 3.38
C ARG A 119 -0.78 -15.74 2.78
N VAL A 120 0.13 -15.10 3.50
CA VAL A 120 0.86 -13.91 3.05
C VAL A 120 2.31 -13.95 3.46
N GLY A 121 3.16 -13.21 2.75
CA GLY A 121 4.52 -12.92 3.21
C GLY A 121 4.55 -11.76 4.19
N LEU A 122 5.50 -11.81 5.12
CA LEU A 122 5.87 -10.73 6.04
C LEU A 122 7.28 -10.26 5.68
N GLY A 123 7.40 -8.98 5.30
CA GLY A 123 8.70 -8.38 5.00
C GLY A 123 9.58 -8.23 6.26
N PRO A 124 10.92 -8.19 6.14
CA PRO A 124 11.82 -8.01 7.29
C PRO A 124 11.47 -6.81 8.17
N TRP A 125 11.08 -5.68 7.57
CA TRP A 125 10.69 -4.46 8.28
C TRP A 125 9.37 -4.58 9.03
N GLU A 126 8.46 -5.49 8.63
CA GLU A 126 7.18 -5.69 9.32
C GLU A 126 7.31 -6.57 10.57
N ARG A 127 8.42 -7.33 10.70
CA ARG A 127 8.65 -8.25 11.83
C ARG A 127 8.65 -7.53 13.18
N THR A 128 9.06 -6.26 13.24
CA THR A 128 9.15 -5.47 14.48
C THR A 128 7.79 -4.98 14.98
N VAL A 129 6.78 -4.91 14.11
CA VAL A 129 5.44 -4.39 14.43
C VAL A 129 4.36 -5.45 14.40
N ILE A 130 4.69 -6.69 14.02
CA ILE A 130 3.71 -7.77 13.84
C ILE A 130 2.91 -8.08 15.10
N ASP A 131 3.47 -7.87 16.29
CA ASP A 131 2.81 -8.07 17.58
C ASP A 131 1.72 -7.04 17.88
N GLN A 132 1.77 -5.90 17.21
CA GLN A 132 0.77 -4.85 17.33
C GLN A 132 -0.41 -5.09 16.38
N ARG A 133 -0.28 -6.06 15.46
CA ARG A 133 -1.25 -6.30 14.40
C ARG A 133 -2.33 -7.28 14.85
N ALA A 134 -3.55 -6.77 14.96
CA ALA A 134 -4.75 -7.58 15.08
C ALA A 134 -5.31 -7.90 13.69
N TRP A 135 -5.72 -9.14 13.46
CA TRP A 135 -6.26 -9.63 12.19
C TRP A 135 -7.69 -10.14 12.40
N ARG A 136 -8.59 -9.81 11.49
CA ARG A 136 -9.98 -10.27 11.48
C ARG A 136 -10.45 -10.60 10.07
N ASP A 137 -11.44 -11.47 9.95
CA ASP A 137 -12.19 -11.63 8.69
C ASP A 137 -13.25 -10.52 8.51
N GLY A 138 -13.93 -10.54 7.38
CA GLY A 138 -15.02 -9.59 7.07
C GLY A 138 -16.23 -9.66 8.01
N TYR A 139 -16.36 -10.73 8.80
CA TYR A 139 -17.41 -10.89 9.82
C TYR A 139 -16.94 -10.45 11.22
N GLY A 140 -15.68 -10.03 11.34
CA GLY A 140 -15.08 -9.59 12.60
C GLY A 140 -14.53 -10.74 13.44
N ASN A 141 -14.49 -11.98 12.96
CA ASN A 141 -13.87 -13.08 13.70
C ASN A 141 -12.36 -12.86 13.79
N PRO A 142 -11.74 -13.05 14.97
CA PRO A 142 -10.29 -12.92 15.11
C PRO A 142 -9.57 -14.04 14.33
N LEU A 143 -8.48 -13.68 13.66
CA LEU A 143 -7.60 -14.60 12.95
C LEU A 143 -6.27 -14.70 13.69
N THR A 144 -5.84 -15.93 13.97
CA THR A 144 -4.56 -16.18 14.65
C THR A 144 -3.49 -16.50 13.62
N PRO A 145 -2.44 -15.67 13.50
CA PRO A 145 -1.34 -15.94 12.57
C PRO A 145 -0.44 -17.07 13.10
N VAL A 146 -0.06 -17.96 12.20
CA VAL A 146 0.99 -18.97 12.36
C VAL A 146 2.14 -18.58 11.44
N PHE A 147 3.34 -18.50 12.00
CA PHE A 147 4.52 -18.04 11.28
C PHE A 147 5.41 -19.21 10.88
N ASP A 148 5.90 -19.20 9.64
CA ASP A 148 6.88 -20.15 9.14
C ASP A 148 8.04 -19.41 8.44
N PRO A 149 9.28 -19.51 8.96
CA PRO A 149 9.66 -20.22 10.18
C PRO A 149 9.10 -19.54 11.45
N PRO A 150 9.08 -20.26 12.60
CA PRO A 150 8.62 -19.70 13.85
C PRO A 150 9.59 -18.61 14.37
N ARG A 151 9.07 -17.74 15.25
CA ARG A 151 9.69 -16.46 15.64
C ARG A 151 11.10 -16.59 16.20
N GLU A 152 11.34 -17.62 16.97
CA GLU A 152 12.64 -17.93 17.57
C GLU A 152 13.76 -18.15 16.54
N ARG A 153 13.41 -18.37 15.26
CA ARG A 153 14.36 -18.55 14.16
C ARG A 153 14.57 -17.30 13.30
N TRP A 154 13.84 -16.21 13.56
CA TRP A 154 13.87 -15.02 12.70
C TRP A 154 15.19 -14.25 12.75
N ALA A 155 15.89 -14.28 13.89
CA ALA A 155 17.16 -13.56 14.06
C ALA A 155 18.30 -14.08 13.14
N ALA A 156 18.13 -15.27 12.56
CA ALA A 156 19.07 -15.87 11.61
C ALA A 156 18.66 -15.66 10.14
N LEU A 157 17.58 -14.90 9.89
CA LEU A 157 17.06 -14.64 8.54
C LEU A 157 17.37 -13.21 8.15
N ASP A 158 18.45 -13.04 7.40
CA ASP A 158 18.95 -11.72 7.03
C ASP A 158 17.98 -11.01 6.06
N GLU A 159 17.29 -11.73 5.16
CA GLU A 159 16.42 -11.12 4.13
C GLU A 159 15.15 -11.92 3.77
N GLU A 160 14.97 -13.15 4.27
CA GLU A 160 13.86 -14.01 3.81
C GLU A 160 12.48 -13.55 4.32
N SER A 161 11.48 -13.53 3.44
CA SER A 161 10.09 -13.28 3.83
C SER A 161 9.58 -14.41 4.74
N VAL A 162 9.02 -14.06 5.90
CA VAL A 162 8.34 -15.04 6.77
C VAL A 162 6.96 -15.30 6.20
N SER A 163 6.57 -16.57 6.05
CA SER A 163 5.20 -16.92 5.67
C SER A 163 4.28 -16.80 6.88
N VAL A 164 3.14 -16.14 6.69
CA VAL A 164 2.08 -15.99 7.70
C VAL A 164 0.86 -16.74 7.20
N THR A 165 0.41 -17.73 7.95
CA THR A 165 -0.80 -18.50 7.66
C THR A 165 -1.86 -18.24 8.72
N MET A 166 -3.08 -17.93 8.31
CA MET A 166 -4.23 -17.72 9.19
C MET A 166 -5.36 -18.66 8.76
N LYS A 167 -5.88 -19.45 9.69
CA LYS A 167 -7.08 -20.27 9.41
C LYS A 167 -8.31 -19.39 9.35
N LEU A 168 -9.15 -19.60 8.34
CA LEU A 168 -10.42 -18.89 8.19
C LEU A 168 -11.51 -19.61 8.99
N PRO A 169 -12.21 -18.92 9.91
CA PRO A 169 -13.34 -19.49 10.64
C PRO A 169 -14.52 -19.84 9.71
N VAL A 170 -14.71 -19.03 8.67
CA VAL A 170 -15.70 -19.25 7.62
C VAL A 170 -14.94 -19.62 6.33
N PRO A 171 -15.10 -20.84 5.79
CA PRO A 171 -14.54 -21.21 4.51
C PRO A 171 -15.13 -20.37 3.37
N VAL A 172 -14.32 -20.07 2.36
CA VAL A 172 -14.71 -19.22 1.22
C VAL A 172 -14.91 -20.09 -0.02
N ALA A 173 -16.11 -20.05 -0.60
CA ALA A 173 -16.44 -20.83 -1.79
C ALA A 173 -15.77 -20.27 -3.06
N PRO A 174 -15.59 -21.07 -4.13
CA PRO A 174 -15.18 -20.58 -5.43
C PRO A 174 -16.04 -19.41 -5.92
N GLY A 175 -15.40 -18.34 -6.40
CA GLY A 175 -16.04 -17.10 -6.86
C GLY A 175 -16.51 -16.16 -5.76
N GLU A 176 -16.43 -16.54 -4.48
CA GLU A 176 -16.89 -15.71 -3.36
C GLU A 176 -15.88 -14.59 -3.06
N ALA A 177 -16.40 -13.38 -2.89
CA ALA A 177 -15.64 -12.24 -2.41
C ALA A 177 -15.58 -12.24 -0.88
N TRP A 178 -14.42 -11.90 -0.33
CA TRP A 178 -14.17 -11.90 1.11
C TRP A 178 -13.11 -10.87 1.47
N THR A 179 -13.02 -10.51 2.75
CA THR A 179 -12.09 -9.48 3.21
C THR A 179 -11.28 -9.93 4.41
N ILE A 180 -10.06 -9.41 4.48
CA ILE A 180 -9.24 -9.42 5.68
C ILE A 180 -9.12 -7.98 6.18
N VAL A 181 -9.38 -7.81 7.46
CA VAL A 181 -9.24 -6.53 8.16
C VAL A 181 -8.07 -6.65 9.12
N GLY A 182 -7.24 -5.61 9.18
CA GLY A 182 -6.23 -5.51 10.21
C GLY A 182 -6.19 -4.14 10.87
N ARG A 183 -5.60 -4.14 12.06
CA ARG A 183 -5.33 -2.94 12.84
C ARG A 183 -3.97 -3.08 13.51
N GLU A 184 -3.15 -2.05 13.43
CA GLU A 184 -1.90 -1.96 14.17
C GLU A 184 -1.67 -0.54 14.69
N THR A 185 -0.92 -0.42 15.79
CA THR A 185 -0.46 0.87 16.32
C THR A 185 1.03 0.79 16.57
N SER A 186 1.81 1.58 15.83
CA SER A 186 3.27 1.62 15.94
C SER A 186 3.77 3.07 16.02
N LEU A 187 5.04 3.28 16.39
CA LEU A 187 5.70 4.55 16.06
C LEU A 187 5.75 4.67 14.54
N GLY A 188 5.30 5.80 14.00
CA GLY A 188 5.12 5.97 12.56
C GLY A 188 5.49 7.35 12.04
N THR A 189 5.97 8.23 12.91
CA THR A 189 6.50 9.53 12.52
C THR A 189 7.87 9.81 13.13
N GLU A 190 8.71 10.48 12.37
CA GLU A 190 9.98 11.01 12.84
C GLU A 190 9.87 12.52 13.07
N GLN A 191 10.65 13.06 14.02
CA GLN A 191 10.72 14.49 14.27
C GLN A 191 12.14 15.00 14.01
N LEU A 192 12.26 16.05 13.20
CA LEU A 192 13.53 16.71 12.88
C LEU A 192 13.29 18.21 12.71
N ASP A 193 14.09 19.04 13.39
CA ASP A 193 14.05 20.50 13.31
C ASP A 193 12.66 21.12 13.48
N GLY A 194 11.87 20.59 14.43
CA GLY A 194 10.50 21.06 14.70
C GLY A 194 9.44 20.61 13.69
N ARG A 195 9.83 19.80 12.68
CA ARG A 195 8.93 19.19 11.71
C ARG A 195 8.73 17.72 12.00
N PHE A 196 7.56 17.22 11.61
CA PHE A 196 7.18 15.82 11.70
C PHE A 196 7.08 15.21 10.30
N PHE A 197 7.53 13.97 10.19
CA PHE A 197 7.62 13.22 8.96
C PHE A 197 6.86 11.91 9.11
N TYR A 198 5.79 11.76 8.35
CA TYR A 198 5.10 10.49 8.18
C TYR A 198 5.50 9.89 6.84
N VAL A 199 5.96 8.63 6.85
CA VAL A 199 6.39 7.91 5.65
C VAL A 199 5.78 6.52 5.62
N ARG A 200 5.23 6.13 4.48
CA ARG A 200 4.81 4.75 4.17
C ARG A 200 5.41 4.30 2.86
N SER A 201 6.14 3.19 2.88
CA SER A 201 6.66 2.57 1.66
C SER A 201 5.56 1.83 0.90
N GLY A 202 5.70 1.79 -0.42
CA GLY A 202 4.82 1.05 -1.34
C GLY A 202 5.17 -0.43 -1.52
N ASN A 203 6.12 -0.97 -0.74
CA ASN A 203 6.73 -2.27 -1.01
C ASN A 203 5.78 -3.43 -0.69
N TYR A 204 4.82 -3.67 -1.58
CA TYR A 204 3.83 -4.76 -1.49
C TYR A 204 4.32 -5.99 -2.27
N ALA A 205 3.95 -7.18 -1.78
CA ALA A 205 4.34 -8.45 -2.40
C ALA A 205 3.63 -8.77 -3.73
N ASP A 206 2.55 -8.05 -4.04
CA ASP A 206 1.73 -8.17 -5.24
C ASP A 206 1.43 -6.77 -5.80
N ASP A 207 0.83 -6.70 -7.00
CA ASP A 207 0.29 -5.45 -7.53
C ASP A 207 -0.95 -5.04 -6.71
N ASN A 208 -0.98 -3.80 -6.22
CA ASN A 208 -2.03 -3.31 -5.34
C ASN A 208 -2.54 -1.95 -5.81
N LEU A 209 -3.86 -1.81 -5.93
CA LEU A 209 -4.52 -0.52 -5.92
C LEU A 209 -4.72 -0.11 -4.46
N VAL A 210 -3.94 0.87 -4.02
CA VAL A 210 -3.93 1.32 -2.63
C VAL A 210 -4.71 2.61 -2.50
N TRP A 211 -5.76 2.57 -1.67
CA TRP A 211 -6.40 3.74 -1.12
C TRP A 211 -5.81 4.01 0.27
N ARG A 212 -5.27 5.20 0.51
CA ARG A 212 -4.77 5.57 1.83
C ARG A 212 -5.29 6.92 2.24
N LYS A 213 -6.15 6.93 3.27
CA LYS A 213 -6.59 8.13 3.96
C LYS A 213 -5.75 8.31 5.23
N VAL A 214 -5.16 9.47 5.41
CA VAL A 214 -4.36 9.81 6.59
C VAL A 214 -5.03 10.98 7.30
N ARG A 215 -5.27 10.83 8.61
CA ARG A 215 -5.67 11.91 9.52
C ARG A 215 -4.47 12.36 10.32
N LEU A 216 -4.11 13.63 10.25
CA LEU A 216 -3.06 14.22 11.08
C LEU A 216 -3.58 14.55 12.49
N PRO A 217 -2.68 14.79 13.48
CA PRO A 217 -3.09 15.24 14.81
C PRO A 217 -3.81 16.59 14.77
N LEU A 218 -4.59 16.89 15.81
CA LEU A 218 -5.29 18.16 15.93
C LEU A 218 -4.28 19.34 15.96
N GLY A 219 -4.55 20.38 15.18
CA GLY A 219 -3.68 21.56 15.06
C GLY A 219 -2.49 21.39 14.12
N ALA A 220 -2.25 20.18 13.58
CA ALA A 220 -1.20 19.95 12.60
C ALA A 220 -1.42 20.79 11.33
N ARG A 221 -0.34 21.30 10.76
CA ARG A 221 -0.34 22.00 9.47
C ARG A 221 0.53 21.24 8.48
N ILE A 222 -0.08 20.78 7.40
CA ILE A 222 0.64 20.08 6.34
C ILE A 222 1.47 21.10 5.55
N GLU A 223 2.80 20.93 5.57
CA GLU A 223 3.74 21.72 4.79
C GLU A 223 3.90 21.15 3.38
N SER A 224 4.00 19.82 3.26
CA SER A 224 4.02 19.14 1.96
C SER A 224 3.50 17.70 2.06
N ALA A 225 3.05 17.17 0.92
CA ALA A 225 2.66 15.78 0.77
C ALA A 225 3.10 15.29 -0.62
N THR A 226 3.82 14.16 -0.66
CA THR A 226 4.41 13.60 -1.88
C THR A 226 4.07 12.11 -1.97
N PRO A 227 3.59 11.60 -3.12
CA PRO A 227 3.21 12.33 -4.33
C PRO A 227 2.03 13.27 -4.05
N THR A 228 1.67 14.11 -5.02
CA THR A 228 0.47 14.95 -4.91
C THR A 228 -0.74 14.10 -4.53
N PRO A 229 -1.41 14.38 -3.40
CA PRO A 229 -2.57 13.61 -2.99
C PRO A 229 -3.74 13.78 -3.96
N THR A 230 -4.54 12.73 -4.10
CA THR A 230 -5.81 12.78 -4.84
C THR A 230 -6.78 13.77 -4.21
N ALA A 231 -6.76 13.88 -2.88
CA ALA A 231 -7.55 14.88 -2.16
C ALA A 231 -6.87 15.33 -0.87
N ARG A 232 -7.17 16.58 -0.48
CA ARG A 232 -6.80 17.19 0.81
C ARG A 232 -7.98 17.98 1.33
N PHE A 233 -8.32 17.84 2.60
CA PHE A 233 -9.41 18.59 3.22
C PHE A 233 -9.22 18.66 4.74
N GLU A 234 -9.96 19.58 5.36
CA GLU A 234 -10.07 19.69 6.81
C GLU A 234 -11.46 19.26 7.26
N GLN A 235 -11.54 18.52 8.35
CA GLN A 235 -12.80 18.15 8.99
C GLN A 235 -12.61 18.09 10.50
N ASP A 236 -13.49 18.77 11.24
CA ASP A 236 -13.48 18.81 12.71
C ASP A 236 -12.12 19.24 13.32
N GLY A 237 -11.42 20.15 12.63
CA GLY A 237 -10.09 20.66 13.02
C GLY A 237 -8.91 19.73 12.67
N PHE A 238 -9.18 18.56 12.07
CA PHE A 238 -8.14 17.64 11.62
C PHE A 238 -7.87 17.81 10.12
N GLN A 239 -6.59 17.79 9.75
CA GLN A 239 -6.17 17.75 8.36
C GLN A 239 -6.19 16.31 7.84
N TYR A 240 -6.70 16.12 6.62
CA TYR A 240 -6.75 14.84 5.94
C TYR A 240 -6.00 14.87 4.61
N VAL A 241 -5.33 13.76 4.30
CA VAL A 241 -4.70 13.50 3.02
C VAL A 241 -5.22 12.17 2.49
N ILE A 242 -5.61 12.13 1.21
CA ILE A 242 -6.03 10.89 0.55
C ILE A 242 -5.17 10.66 -0.69
N TRP A 243 -4.60 9.47 -0.77
CA TRP A 243 -4.04 8.93 -1.99
C TRP A 243 -4.87 7.76 -2.48
N ARG A 244 -4.95 7.67 -3.81
CA ARG A 244 -5.28 6.44 -4.51
C ARG A 244 -4.20 6.20 -5.56
N ARG A 245 -3.48 5.09 -5.45
CA ARG A 245 -2.31 4.81 -6.29
C ARG A 245 -2.20 3.32 -6.56
N LEU A 246 -1.88 2.96 -7.80
CA LEU A 246 -1.42 1.64 -8.18
C LEU A 246 0.05 1.49 -7.79
N TYR A 247 0.34 0.47 -7.01
CA TYR A 247 1.68 0.00 -6.71
C TYR A 247 1.92 -1.29 -7.48
N THR A 248 2.94 -1.28 -8.33
CA THR A 248 3.45 -2.53 -8.88
C THR A 248 4.19 -3.31 -7.79
N LYS A 249 4.23 -4.63 -7.93
CA LYS A 249 4.90 -5.52 -6.99
C LYS A 249 6.32 -5.03 -6.68
N LEU A 250 6.63 -4.90 -5.38
CA LEU A 250 7.90 -4.43 -4.82
C LEU A 250 8.27 -2.98 -5.17
N GLU A 251 7.35 -2.18 -5.71
CA GLU A 251 7.57 -0.74 -5.93
C GLU A 251 7.71 -0.02 -4.58
N GLU A 252 8.88 0.50 -4.26
CA GLU A 252 9.13 1.11 -2.95
C GLU A 252 8.59 2.54 -2.81
N TYR A 253 7.94 3.09 -3.85
CA TYR A 253 7.61 4.51 -3.97
C TYR A 253 6.89 5.05 -2.72
N PRO A 254 7.52 5.94 -1.93
CA PRO A 254 7.01 6.30 -0.62
C PRO A 254 5.90 7.35 -0.71
N LEU A 255 4.87 7.18 0.12
CA LEU A 255 3.94 8.25 0.50
C LEU A 255 4.55 9.00 1.68
N ARG A 256 4.65 10.33 1.57
CA ARG A 256 5.25 11.18 2.59
C ARG A 256 4.35 12.37 2.91
N ILE A 257 4.21 12.67 4.20
CA ILE A 257 3.64 13.93 4.70
C ILE A 257 4.71 14.61 5.55
N VAL A 258 4.95 15.88 5.28
CA VAL A 258 5.71 16.78 6.16
C VAL A 258 4.72 17.75 6.79
N TYR A 259 4.72 17.83 8.11
CA TYR A 259 3.81 18.72 8.84
C TYR A 259 4.49 19.33 10.06
N SER A 260 3.97 20.46 10.50
CA SER A 260 4.33 21.10 11.77
C SER A 260 3.19 21.02 12.77
N MET A 261 3.56 21.06 14.04
CA MET A 261 2.64 21.21 15.17
C MET A 261 2.86 22.60 15.78
N PRO A 262 1.81 23.25 16.33
CA PRO A 262 1.92 24.52 17.03
C PRO A 262 2.72 24.40 18.34
#